data_AF-A0A090SR98-F1
#
_entry.id   AF-A0A090SR98-F1
#
_cell.length_a   1.000
_cell.length_b   1.000
_cell.length_c   1.000
_cell.angle_alpha   90.00
_cell.angle_beta   90.00
_cell.angle_gamma   90.00
#
_symmetry.space_group_name_H-M   'P 1'
#
loop_
_entity.id
_entity.type
_entity.pdbx_description
1 polymer ?
#
loop_
_entity_poly.entity_id
_entity_poly.type
_entity_poly.pdbx_seq_one_letter_code
_entity_poly.pdbx_strand_id
1 'polypeptide(L)'
;MGGQTVDVNDAVSEGPFTPERSGDLPTRELIDICFSGEYTHAEMKAFIQGKGGAFSYTGSIDMREIEEKAEAGDAEFKLVTDAMAYQVSKQIAAMGAVFGGEKVDGILLTGGIAYSKYITAEITKRVEFIAPVTKFPGEVELEALVLGTLRVVNGEEAAQVYA
;
A
#
# COMPACT_ATOMS: atom_id res chain seq x y z
N MET A 1 7.31 14.35 9.87
CA MET A 1 7.07 15.56 10.68
C MET A 1 7.96 16.67 10.17
N GLY A 2 7.48 17.93 10.09
CA GLY A 2 8.28 19.05 9.58
C GLY A 2 8.81 18.85 8.15
N GLY A 3 8.04 18.18 7.28
CA GLY A 3 8.44 17.88 5.89
C GLY A 3 9.32 16.63 5.71
N GLN A 4 9.60 15.89 6.77
CA GLN A 4 10.41 14.66 6.71
C GLN A 4 9.55 13.39 6.89
N THR A 5 9.91 12.33 6.17
CA THR A 5 9.41 10.98 6.43
C THR A 5 10.15 10.41 7.64
N VAL A 6 9.44 10.23 8.76
CA VAL A 6 10.03 9.79 10.04
C VAL A 6 9.85 8.29 10.30
N ASP A 7 8.90 7.65 9.60
CA ASP A 7 8.63 6.22 9.64
C ASP A 7 7.90 5.81 8.34
N VAL A 8 8.12 4.59 7.87
CA VAL A 8 7.50 3.98 6.69
C VAL A 8 7.74 2.47 6.73
N ASN A 9 6.79 1.67 6.22
CA ASN A 9 7.01 0.24 6.03
C ASN A 9 7.91 -0.06 4.83
N ASP A 10 8.58 -1.21 4.82
CA ASP A 10 9.16 -1.76 3.59
C ASP A 10 8.03 -2.25 2.67
N ALA A 11 7.65 -1.43 1.69
CA ALA A 11 6.57 -1.75 0.75
C ALA A 11 6.78 -3.05 -0.05
N VAL A 12 7.99 -3.62 -0.06
CA VAL A 12 8.26 -4.92 -0.69
C VAL A 12 7.91 -6.08 0.24
N SER A 13 8.15 -5.94 1.55
CA SER A 13 8.20 -7.07 2.49
C SER A 13 7.24 -6.94 3.69
N GLU A 14 6.69 -5.76 3.95
CA GLU A 14 5.92 -5.42 5.15
C GLU A 14 4.64 -4.61 4.82
N GLY A 15 3.71 -4.64 5.77
CA GLY A 15 2.49 -3.85 5.75
C GLY A 15 1.29 -4.59 5.14
N PRO A 16 0.26 -3.84 4.70
CA PRO A 16 -0.92 -4.41 4.08
C PRO A 16 -0.59 -5.25 2.84
N PHE A 17 -1.35 -6.32 2.61
CA PHE A 17 -1.26 -7.02 1.34
C PHE A 17 -1.69 -6.11 0.18
N THR A 18 -1.13 -6.35 -1.00
CA THR A 18 -1.38 -5.55 -2.22
C THR A 18 -2.08 -6.41 -3.27
N PRO A 19 -2.30 -5.95 -4.52
CA PRO A 19 -2.82 -6.83 -5.57
C PRO A 19 -1.97 -8.09 -5.81
N GLU A 20 -0.65 -8.02 -5.59
CA GLU A 20 0.29 -9.10 -5.93
C GLU A 20 1.29 -9.47 -4.81
N ARG A 21 1.26 -8.79 -3.67
CA ARG A 21 2.17 -9.03 -2.52
C ARG A 21 1.41 -9.45 -1.29
N SER A 22 1.96 -10.40 -0.53
CA SER A 22 1.30 -10.97 0.65
C SER A 22 1.13 -9.99 1.81
N GLY A 23 1.97 -8.96 1.89
CA GLY A 23 2.09 -8.13 3.09
C GLY A 23 2.57 -8.94 4.29
N ASP A 24 2.25 -8.45 5.48
CA ASP A 24 2.59 -9.08 6.75
C ASP A 24 1.95 -10.47 6.89
N LEU A 25 2.76 -11.46 7.27
CA LEU A 25 2.34 -12.83 7.52
C LEU A 25 2.75 -13.29 8.92
N PRO A 26 2.02 -14.25 9.52
CA PRO A 26 2.46 -14.93 10.72
C PRO A 26 3.81 -15.63 10.52
N THR A 27 4.84 -15.14 11.21
CA THR A 27 6.23 -15.56 10.97
C THR A 27 6.51 -17.00 11.39
N ARG A 28 5.81 -17.49 12.42
CA ARG A 28 5.96 -18.87 12.89
C ARG A 28 5.49 -19.88 11.85
N GLU A 29 4.31 -19.66 11.30
CA GLU A 29 3.69 -20.49 10.28
C GLU A 29 4.47 -20.39 8.96
N LEU A 30 4.98 -19.20 8.62
CA LEU A 30 5.86 -19.02 7.48
C LEU A 30 7.14 -19.88 7.61
N ILE A 31 7.73 -19.95 8.81
CA ILE A 31 8.90 -20.82 9.06
C ILE A 31 8.52 -22.29 8.86
N ASP A 32 7.40 -22.74 9.41
CA ASP A 32 6.96 -24.14 9.25
C ASP A 32 6.79 -24.52 7.77
N ILE A 33 6.21 -23.62 6.95
CA ILE A 33 6.06 -23.82 5.50
C ILE A 33 7.43 -23.78 4.78
N CYS A 34 8.33 -22.87 5.16
CA CYS A 34 9.67 -22.79 4.57
C CYS A 34 10.47 -24.09 4.72
N PHE A 35 10.21 -24.84 5.80
CA PHE A 35 10.94 -26.07 6.13
C PHE A 35 10.11 -27.36 5.95
N SER A 36 8.90 -27.27 5.35
CA SER A 36 8.05 -28.44 5.10
C SER A 36 8.64 -29.39 4.03
N GLY A 37 9.53 -28.88 3.17
CA GLY A 37 10.04 -29.58 2.00
C GLY A 37 9.10 -29.55 0.79
N GLU A 38 7.96 -28.85 0.89
CA GLU A 38 6.97 -28.75 -0.19
C GLU A 38 7.32 -27.69 -1.23
N TYR A 39 8.01 -26.62 -0.82
CA TYR A 39 8.30 -25.47 -1.67
C TYR A 39 9.78 -25.16 -1.73
N THR A 40 10.23 -24.72 -2.90
CA THR A 40 11.57 -24.18 -3.10
C THR A 40 11.67 -22.74 -2.56
N HIS A 41 12.89 -22.29 -2.28
CA HIS A 41 13.14 -20.89 -1.92
C HIS A 41 12.58 -19.90 -2.96
N ALA A 42 12.65 -20.24 -4.26
CA ALA A 42 12.11 -19.40 -5.32
C ALA A 42 10.58 -19.31 -5.28
N GLU A 43 9.89 -20.42 -5.00
CA GLU A 43 8.42 -20.44 -4.83
C GLU A 43 7.99 -19.65 -3.60
N MET A 44 8.70 -19.79 -2.47
CA MET A 44 8.43 -19.00 -1.27
C MET A 44 8.57 -17.50 -1.54
N LYS A 45 9.61 -17.07 -2.28
CA LYS A 45 9.74 -15.65 -2.68
C LYS A 45 8.61 -15.20 -3.60
N ALA A 46 8.13 -16.07 -4.50
CA ALA A 46 7.02 -15.73 -5.39
C ALA A 46 5.68 -15.58 -4.63
N PHE A 47 5.46 -16.36 -3.56
CA PHE A 47 4.27 -16.20 -2.72
C PHE A 47 4.27 -14.87 -1.96
N ILE A 48 5.44 -14.36 -1.60
CA ILE A 48 5.57 -13.03 -0.98
C ILE A 48 5.35 -11.93 -2.02
N GLN A 49 5.93 -12.07 -3.22
CA GLN A 49 5.86 -11.09 -4.29
C GLN A 49 5.58 -11.73 -5.66
N GLY A 50 4.50 -11.31 -6.30
CA GLY A 50 4.09 -11.70 -7.65
C GLY A 50 3.01 -12.79 -7.68
N LYS A 51 2.85 -13.56 -6.60
CA LYS A 51 1.75 -14.52 -6.41
C LYS A 51 1.05 -14.38 -5.04
N GLY A 52 1.30 -13.29 -4.33
CA GLY A 52 0.67 -13.01 -3.04
C GLY A 52 -0.52 -12.07 -3.17
N GLY A 53 -1.07 -11.65 -2.04
CA GLY A 53 -2.06 -10.58 -1.98
C GLY A 53 -3.38 -10.96 -2.62
N ALA A 54 -4.05 -10.01 -3.29
CA ALA A 54 -5.36 -10.28 -3.89
C ALA A 54 -5.29 -11.43 -4.91
N PHE A 55 -4.20 -11.51 -5.69
CA PHE A 55 -3.98 -12.58 -6.67
C PHE A 55 -4.08 -13.98 -6.08
N SER A 56 -3.57 -14.22 -4.85
CA SER A 56 -3.63 -15.55 -4.25
C SER A 56 -5.05 -16.02 -3.91
N TYR A 57 -6.00 -15.08 -3.80
CA TYR A 57 -7.40 -15.38 -3.54
C TYR A 57 -8.23 -15.37 -4.82
N THR A 58 -8.00 -14.39 -5.70
CA THR A 58 -8.90 -14.11 -6.83
C THR A 58 -8.37 -14.58 -8.18
N GLY A 59 -7.07 -14.89 -8.26
CA GLY A 59 -6.37 -15.16 -9.51
C GLY A 59 -6.12 -13.94 -10.40
N SER A 60 -6.40 -12.72 -9.92
CA SER A 60 -6.20 -11.47 -10.68
C SER A 60 -5.43 -10.44 -9.86
N ILE A 61 -4.66 -9.59 -10.55
CA ILE A 61 -4.01 -8.40 -9.98
C ILE A 61 -4.74 -7.11 -10.41
N ASP A 62 -5.72 -7.21 -11.31
CA ASP A 62 -6.48 -6.05 -11.76
C ASP A 62 -7.59 -5.76 -10.75
N MET A 63 -7.37 -4.74 -9.91
CA MET A 63 -8.34 -4.34 -8.91
C MET A 63 -9.68 -3.90 -9.50
N ARG A 64 -9.73 -3.47 -10.77
CA ARG A 64 -11.00 -3.13 -11.44
C ARG A 64 -11.85 -4.37 -11.64
N GLU A 65 -11.25 -5.45 -12.15
CA GLU A 65 -11.93 -6.73 -12.32
C GLU A 65 -12.39 -7.30 -10.96
N ILE A 66 -11.54 -7.17 -9.94
CA ILE A 66 -11.84 -7.65 -8.60
C ILE A 66 -13.04 -6.89 -8.00
N GLU A 67 -13.05 -5.57 -8.13
CA GLU A 67 -14.15 -4.72 -7.66
C GLU A 67 -15.44 -4.98 -8.44
N GLU A 68 -15.39 -5.15 -9.76
CA GLU A 68 -16.56 -5.50 -10.57
C GLU A 68 -17.24 -6.80 -10.10
N LYS A 69 -16.45 -7.83 -9.80
CA LYS A 69 -16.97 -9.10 -9.26
C LYS A 69 -17.52 -8.95 -7.84
N ALA A 70 -16.86 -8.16 -7.00
CA ALA A 70 -17.35 -7.84 -5.67
C ALA A 70 -18.71 -7.10 -5.72
N GLU A 71 -18.86 -6.13 -6.63
CA GLU A 71 -20.11 -5.39 -6.85
C GLU A 71 -21.21 -6.28 -7.43
N ALA A 72 -20.85 -7.26 -8.26
CA ALA A 72 -21.79 -8.27 -8.77
C ALA A 72 -22.27 -9.27 -7.69
N GLY A 73 -21.76 -9.17 -6.46
CA GLY A 73 -22.21 -9.95 -5.30
C GLY A 73 -21.37 -11.20 -5.01
N ASP A 74 -20.20 -11.34 -5.63
CA ASP A 74 -19.29 -12.44 -5.29
C ASP A 74 -18.67 -12.21 -3.90
N ALA A 75 -18.94 -13.13 -2.98
CA ALA A 75 -18.56 -13.02 -1.58
C ALA A 75 -17.04 -13.08 -1.35
N GLU A 76 -16.30 -13.84 -2.15
CA GLU A 76 -14.85 -13.97 -2.00
C GLU A 76 -14.16 -12.68 -2.45
N PHE A 77 -14.56 -12.14 -3.61
CA PHE A 77 -14.04 -10.88 -4.14
C PHE A 77 -14.39 -9.69 -3.23
N LYS A 78 -15.60 -9.70 -2.67
CA LYS A 78 -16.04 -8.71 -1.66
C LYS A 78 -15.16 -8.77 -0.42
N LEU A 79 -14.91 -9.97 0.10
CA LEU A 79 -14.07 -10.19 1.27
C LEU A 79 -12.64 -9.68 1.05
N VAL A 80 -12.03 -10.01 -0.10
CA VAL A 80 -10.66 -9.58 -0.43
C VAL A 80 -10.57 -8.05 -0.53
N THR A 81 -11.51 -7.41 -1.22
CA THR A 81 -11.56 -5.95 -1.36
C THR A 81 -11.74 -5.26 0.02
N ASP A 82 -12.64 -5.79 0.85
CA ASP A 82 -12.87 -5.29 2.21
C ASP A 82 -11.64 -5.47 3.11
N ALA A 83 -10.98 -6.62 3.02
CA ALA A 83 -9.78 -6.93 3.78
C ALA A 83 -8.61 -6.01 3.41
N MET A 84 -8.46 -5.68 2.12
CA MET A 84 -7.45 -4.74 1.64
C MET A 84 -7.69 -3.35 2.23
N ALA A 85 -8.91 -2.82 2.12
CA ALA A 85 -9.27 -1.53 2.70
C ALA A 85 -9.03 -1.53 4.23
N TYR A 86 -9.39 -2.61 4.91
CA TYR A 86 -9.19 -2.78 6.34
C TYR A 86 -7.71 -2.73 6.76
N GLN A 87 -6.83 -3.48 6.09
CA GLN A 87 -5.41 -3.49 6.43
C GLN A 87 -4.75 -2.14 6.16
N VAL A 88 -5.09 -1.48 5.04
CA VAL A 88 -4.61 -0.12 4.75
C VAL A 88 -5.06 0.86 5.83
N SER A 89 -6.33 0.79 6.27
CA SER A 89 -6.81 1.63 7.38
C SER A 89 -6.07 1.38 8.68
N LYS A 90 -5.77 0.12 9.01
CA LYS A 90 -4.98 -0.21 10.21
C LYS A 90 -3.57 0.40 10.13
N GLN A 91 -2.92 0.33 8.97
CA GLN A 91 -1.58 0.89 8.79
C GLN A 91 -1.59 2.41 8.94
N ILE A 92 -2.58 3.09 8.35
CA ILE A 92 -2.77 4.55 8.54
C ILE A 92 -2.95 4.88 10.02
N ALA A 93 -3.80 4.12 10.73
CA ALA A 93 -4.02 4.34 12.16
C ALA A 93 -2.75 4.07 13.00
N ALA A 94 -1.97 3.05 12.65
CA ALA A 94 -0.69 2.76 13.30
C ALA A 94 0.30 3.94 13.16
N MET A 95 0.36 4.56 11.98
CA MET A 95 1.16 5.77 11.77
C MET A 95 0.71 6.94 12.64
N GLY A 96 -0.56 7.00 13.04
CA GLY A 96 -1.04 7.97 14.02
C GLY A 96 -0.29 7.93 15.36
N ALA A 97 0.18 6.75 15.78
CA ALA A 97 0.98 6.61 17.01
C ALA A 97 2.39 7.21 16.86
N VAL A 98 2.95 7.22 15.65
CA VAL A 98 4.28 7.78 15.35
C VAL A 98 4.32 9.29 15.59
N PHE A 99 3.19 9.98 15.42
CA PHE A 99 3.07 11.41 15.70
C PHE A 99 3.12 11.73 17.21
N GLY A 100 3.08 10.75 18.11
CA GLY A 100 3.32 10.98 19.55
C GLY A 100 2.34 11.93 20.24
N GLY A 101 1.13 12.08 19.69
CA GLY A 101 0.13 13.04 20.17
C GLY A 101 0.15 14.40 19.46
N GLU A 102 1.09 14.63 18.54
CA GLU A 102 0.99 15.74 17.59
C GLU A 102 -0.22 15.57 16.67
N LYS A 103 -0.81 16.70 16.29
CA LYS A 103 -1.96 16.73 15.40
C LYS A 103 -1.55 16.24 14.01
N VAL A 104 -2.32 15.30 13.46
CA VAL A 104 -2.26 14.94 12.04
C VAL A 104 -3.10 15.94 11.25
N ASP A 105 -2.49 16.66 10.31
CA ASP A 105 -3.21 17.70 9.54
C ASP A 105 -4.07 17.13 8.42
N GLY A 106 -3.68 15.97 7.87
CA GLY A 106 -4.42 15.31 6.81
C GLY A 106 -3.87 13.93 6.50
N ILE A 107 -4.72 13.11 5.88
CA ILE A 107 -4.38 11.79 5.33
C ILE A 107 -4.50 11.88 3.81
N LEU A 108 -3.46 11.49 3.10
CA LEU A 108 -3.43 11.50 1.64
C LEU A 108 -3.57 10.08 1.10
N LEU A 109 -4.56 9.83 0.25
CA LEU A 109 -4.68 8.58 -0.50
C LEU A 109 -4.27 8.83 -1.95
N THR A 110 -3.23 8.16 -2.41
CA THR A 110 -2.65 8.31 -3.76
C THR A 110 -2.33 6.96 -4.40
N GLY A 111 -1.68 6.96 -5.56
CA GLY A 111 -1.40 5.75 -6.34
C GLY A 111 -2.62 5.26 -7.13
N GLY A 112 -2.44 4.16 -7.86
CA GLY A 112 -3.49 3.60 -8.73
C GLY A 112 -4.77 3.21 -7.98
N ILE A 113 -4.66 2.72 -6.73
CA ILE A 113 -5.83 2.29 -5.94
C ILE A 113 -6.73 3.47 -5.53
N ALA A 114 -6.21 4.69 -5.52
CA ALA A 114 -7.00 5.87 -5.19
C ALA A 114 -8.03 6.23 -6.27
N TYR A 115 -8.01 5.60 -7.45
CA TYR A 115 -9.10 5.65 -8.41
C TYR A 115 -10.34 4.84 -7.98
N SER A 116 -10.16 3.83 -7.13
CA SER A 116 -11.26 3.05 -6.58
C SER A 116 -12.10 3.92 -5.64
N LYS A 117 -13.37 4.13 -6.01
CA LYS A 117 -14.32 4.83 -5.13
C LYS A 117 -14.68 3.99 -3.91
N TYR A 118 -14.81 2.68 -4.10
CA TYR A 118 -15.20 1.76 -3.04
C TYR A 118 -14.11 1.66 -1.96
N ILE A 119 -12.89 1.31 -2.36
CA ILE A 119 -11.76 1.11 -1.44
C ILE A 119 -11.43 2.42 -0.73
N THR A 120 -11.38 3.55 -1.44
CA THR A 120 -11.09 4.84 -0.80
C THR A 120 -12.20 5.29 0.15
N ALA A 121 -13.48 5.00 -0.14
CA ALA A 121 -14.58 5.30 0.78
C ALA A 121 -14.50 4.45 2.05
N GLU A 122 -14.24 3.15 1.91
CA GLU A 122 -14.08 2.24 3.05
C GLU A 122 -12.87 2.63 3.92
N ILE A 123 -11.75 3.03 3.31
CA ILE A 123 -10.60 3.55 4.06
C ILE A 123 -10.98 4.84 4.78
N THR A 124 -11.57 5.81 4.06
CA THR A 124 -11.93 7.13 4.60
C THR A 124 -12.81 6.99 5.83
N LYS A 125 -13.88 6.20 5.74
CA LYS A 125 -14.81 5.91 6.86
C LYS A 125 -14.10 5.40 8.11
N ARG A 126 -13.00 4.67 7.97
CA ARG A 126 -12.24 4.09 9.08
C ARG A 126 -11.21 5.04 9.67
N VAL A 127 -10.70 6.01 8.93
CA VAL A 127 -9.53 6.81 9.34
C VAL A 127 -9.80 8.32 9.43
N GLU A 128 -10.94 8.81 8.92
CA GLU A 128 -11.28 10.24 8.93
C GLU A 128 -11.41 10.84 10.34
N PHE A 129 -11.60 10.00 11.36
CA PHE A 129 -11.58 10.43 12.76
C PHE A 129 -10.19 10.92 13.21
N ILE A 130 -9.13 10.52 12.51
CA ILE A 130 -7.74 10.93 12.79
C ILE A 130 -7.48 12.31 12.19
N ALA A 131 -7.81 12.50 10.91
CA ALA A 131 -7.63 13.74 10.16
C ALA A 131 -8.45 13.73 8.85
N PRO A 132 -8.69 14.91 8.22
CA PRO A 132 -9.33 14.98 6.92
C PRO A 132 -8.60 14.15 5.86
N VAL A 133 -9.36 13.35 5.11
CA VAL A 133 -8.81 12.49 4.05
C VAL A 133 -8.95 13.18 2.70
N THR A 134 -7.83 13.34 1.98
CA THR A 134 -7.81 13.88 0.62
C THR A 134 -7.29 12.84 -0.36
N LYS A 135 -7.96 12.71 -1.51
CA LYS A 135 -7.62 11.76 -2.56
C LYS A 135 -6.87 12.46 -3.68
N PHE A 136 -5.71 11.94 -4.05
CA PHE A 136 -4.90 12.36 -5.20
C PHE A 136 -4.58 11.13 -6.05
N PRO A 137 -5.53 10.69 -6.90
CA PRO A 137 -5.37 9.46 -7.68
C PRO A 137 -4.21 9.53 -8.68
N GLY A 138 -3.56 8.38 -8.87
CA GLY A 138 -2.45 8.24 -9.81
C GLY A 138 -1.11 8.73 -9.26
N GLU A 139 -0.16 8.85 -10.17
CA GLU A 139 1.24 9.18 -9.88
C GLU A 139 1.73 10.16 -10.96
N VAL A 140 2.62 11.09 -10.56
CA VAL A 140 3.18 12.11 -11.45
C VAL A 140 4.70 11.98 -11.54
N GLU A 141 5.19 10.75 -11.70
CA GLU A 141 6.62 10.41 -11.59
C GLU A 141 7.49 11.17 -12.60
N LEU A 142 7.10 11.17 -13.89
CA LEU A 142 7.87 11.85 -14.95
C LEU A 142 7.91 13.36 -14.74
N GLU A 143 6.79 13.94 -14.33
CA GLU A 143 6.71 15.37 -14.03
C GLU A 143 7.56 15.72 -12.79
N ALA A 144 7.47 14.92 -11.72
CA ALA A 144 8.28 15.10 -10.52
C ALA A 144 9.79 15.02 -10.82
N LEU A 145 10.21 14.09 -11.69
CA LEU A 145 11.60 13.96 -12.14
C LEU A 145 12.08 15.18 -12.92
N VAL A 146 11.27 15.67 -13.87
CA VAL A 146 11.58 16.86 -14.67
C VAL A 146 11.64 18.10 -13.78
N LEU A 147 10.65 18.31 -12.92
CA LEU A 147 10.59 19.47 -12.03
C LEU A 147 11.74 19.46 -11.02
N GLY A 148 12.11 18.31 -10.48
CA GLY A 148 13.31 18.16 -9.63
C GLY A 148 14.59 18.53 -10.38
N THR A 149 14.74 18.06 -11.62
CA THR A 149 15.91 18.37 -12.46
C THR A 149 15.98 19.87 -12.80
N LEU A 150 14.85 20.49 -13.14
CA LEU A 150 14.78 21.92 -13.46
C LEU A 150 15.21 22.80 -12.28
N ARG A 151 14.81 22.46 -11.05
CA ARG A 151 15.26 23.21 -9.85
C ARG A 151 16.78 23.19 -9.71
N VAL A 152 17.43 22.07 -10.03
CA VAL A 152 18.90 21.97 -10.00
C VAL A 152 19.54 22.78 -11.12
N VAL A 153 19.04 22.64 -12.36
CA VAL A 153 19.58 23.35 -13.53
C VAL A 153 19.42 24.87 -13.40
N ASN A 154 18.34 25.34 -12.79
CA ASN A 154 18.07 26.76 -12.56
C ASN A 154 18.77 27.33 -11.31
N GLY A 155 19.44 26.50 -10.50
CA GLY A 155 20.11 26.93 -9.27
C GLY A 155 19.18 27.20 -8.09
N GLU A 156 17.94 26.71 -8.13
CA GLU A 156 16.96 26.77 -7.03
C GLU A 156 17.24 25.70 -5.96
N GLU A 157 17.85 24.58 -6.36
CA GLU A 157 18.20 23.45 -5.49
C GLU A 157 19.63 22.97 -5.80
N ALA A 158 20.41 22.63 -4.77
CA ALA A 158 21.76 22.10 -4.96
C ALA A 158 21.72 20.60 -5.30
N ALA A 159 22.45 20.19 -6.34
CA ALA A 159 22.62 18.77 -6.66
C ALA A 159 23.31 18.02 -5.51
N GLN A 160 22.72 16.89 -5.11
CA GLN A 160 23.33 15.98 -4.14
C GLN A 160 24.29 15.03 -4.86
N VAL A 161 25.44 14.74 -4.23
CA VAL A 161 26.40 13.76 -4.73
C VAL A 161 26.19 12.45 -4.00
N TYR A 162 25.80 11.41 -4.73
CA TYR A 162 25.71 10.05 -4.21
C TYR A 162 27.13 9.49 -4.10
N ALA A 163 27.55 9.08 -2.90
CA ALA A 163 28.87 8.53 -2.60
C ALA A 163 28.78 7.09 -2.11
#